data_AF-A7RYA4-F1
#
_entry.id   AF-A7RYA4-F1
#
_cell.length_a   1.000
_cell.length_b   1.000
_cell.length_c   1.000
_cell.angle_alpha   90.00
_cell.angle_beta   90.00
_cell.angle_gamma   90.00
#
_symmetry.space_group_name_H-M   'P 1'
#
loop_
_entity.id
_entity.type
_entity.pdbx_description
1 polymer ?
#
loop_
_entity_poly.entity_id
_entity_poly.type
_entity_poly.pdbx_seq_one_letter_code
_entity_poly.pdbx_strand_id
1 'polypeptide(L)'
;MSYIPTSSLQSEEPEPEEYDHFTDEEEFEGYHKGEKPVKGKPGPQPDLKIEKVPLHLRANWEGFYVEILTLAGLAAYALNFFAGRTKNSKLATAWLKSHKELLESNFHIVGDDGQAEEPQQGIMVKESESLYSLWCTGRTGCNGMLVELKLQKRHDLVNVMSYLVKPVKDSITVTVHMTDEEMDNFVFAIVPKKTVSKMQKELQDLSFFCPDKKSGAKYDLPASLVILSESNEVANTLLTQQVTKAISNHEDMFESLLFSDQYVGPKQEDEDQAAAKPLKPKKVLIFNFTVASKGNTKVQDMARLESMMKLVLHCIDRVRKFRLGKEARAKADKNRRELEENLLKQTHLQRQEAAQLRREEKRRADKERMMAEDDPDRQRRLEERVNKAEAKRRNPFKIKQIKARG
;
A
#
# COMPACT_ATOMS: atom_id res chain seq x y z
N MET A 1 80.66 32.60 -13.51
CA MET A 1 80.07 33.21 -14.72
C MET A 1 78.59 32.85 -14.73
N SER A 2 77.71 33.70 -14.17
CA SER A 2 77.02 34.87 -14.80
C SER A 2 75.84 34.43 -15.67
N TYR A 3 74.61 34.97 -15.62
CA TYR A 3 73.96 36.12 -14.95
C TYR A 3 72.40 35.91 -15.04
N ILE A 4 71.63 36.50 -14.13
CA ILE A 4 70.14 36.66 -14.16
C ILE A 4 69.79 37.94 -14.98
N PRO A 5 68.55 38.17 -15.51
CA PRO A 5 67.45 38.80 -14.73
C PRO A 5 66.00 38.30 -15.04
N THR A 6 65.09 38.75 -14.17
CA THR A 6 63.65 38.48 -13.91
C THR A 6 62.62 39.31 -14.72
N SER A 7 61.35 38.85 -14.78
CA SER A 7 60.08 39.64 -14.90
C SER A 7 58.84 38.69 -14.85
N SER A 8 58.16 38.47 -13.73
CA SER A 8 56.94 39.10 -13.15
C SER A 8 55.55 38.65 -13.70
N LEU A 9 54.84 37.87 -12.85
CA LEU A 9 53.41 37.87 -12.47
C LEU A 9 52.29 38.19 -13.47
N GLN A 10 51.31 37.27 -13.58
CA GLN A 10 49.87 37.60 -13.62
C GLN A 10 48.99 36.41 -13.25
N SER A 11 48.07 36.65 -12.31
CA SER A 11 46.99 35.77 -11.85
C SER A 11 45.66 36.39 -12.29
N GLU A 12 44.84 35.66 -13.04
CA GLU A 12 43.51 36.09 -13.48
C GLU A 12 42.42 35.49 -12.57
N GLU A 13 41.64 36.36 -11.94
CA GLU A 13 40.36 36.08 -11.28
C GLU A 13 39.22 36.22 -12.29
N PRO A 14 38.10 35.48 -12.14
CA PRO A 14 36.90 35.65 -12.97
C PRO A 14 35.99 36.79 -12.47
N GLU A 15 35.33 37.44 -13.43
CA GLU A 15 34.47 38.64 -13.39
C GLU A 15 33.21 38.54 -12.50
N PRO A 16 32.74 39.68 -11.95
CA PRO A 16 31.36 39.87 -11.54
C PRO A 16 30.60 40.80 -12.52
N GLU A 17 29.64 40.25 -13.27
CA GLU A 17 28.65 41.01 -14.03
C GLU A 17 27.39 41.29 -13.19
N GLU A 18 26.95 42.56 -13.27
CA GLU A 18 25.58 43.11 -13.17
C GLU A 18 24.76 42.95 -11.87
N TYR A 19 24.83 44.01 -11.03
CA TYR A 19 23.67 44.54 -10.29
C TYR A 19 23.79 46.08 -10.24
N ASP A 20 23.64 46.73 -11.39
CA ASP A 20 23.54 48.19 -11.52
C ASP A 20 22.06 48.58 -11.69
N HIS A 21 21.37 48.81 -10.56
CA HIS A 21 19.97 49.25 -10.57
C HIS A 21 19.65 50.25 -9.45
N PHE A 22 20.64 51.03 -8.99
CA PHE A 22 20.43 52.04 -7.93
C PHE A 22 21.03 53.42 -8.25
N THR A 23 21.20 53.73 -9.52
CA THR A 23 21.65 55.05 -9.98
C THR A 23 20.75 55.54 -11.10
N ASP A 24 19.47 55.74 -10.79
CA ASP A 24 18.57 56.50 -11.65
C ASP A 24 18.68 57.99 -11.27
N GLU A 25 19.58 58.70 -11.96
CA GLU A 25 19.87 60.13 -11.76
C GLU A 25 18.84 61.06 -12.43
N GLU A 26 17.74 60.53 -12.98
CA GLU A 26 16.71 61.34 -13.67
C GLU A 26 15.66 61.98 -12.72
N GLU A 27 15.68 61.72 -11.41
CA GLU A 27 14.69 62.27 -10.45
C GLU A 27 15.10 63.61 -9.81
N PHE A 28 16.01 64.39 -10.39
CA PHE A 28 16.36 65.71 -9.82
C PHE A 28 16.68 66.81 -10.87
N GLU A 29 15.85 66.93 -11.91
CA GLU A 29 15.83 68.13 -12.75
C GLU A 29 14.97 69.24 -12.12
N GLY A 30 15.62 70.24 -11.50
CA GLY A 30 14.88 71.42 -11.01
C GLY A 30 15.63 72.46 -10.18
N TYR A 31 16.88 72.23 -9.78
CA TYR A 31 17.64 73.22 -9.00
C TYR A 31 18.55 74.08 -9.88
N HIS A 32 18.04 75.24 -10.30
CA HIS A 32 18.83 76.32 -10.88
C HIS A 32 19.92 76.79 -9.90
N LYS A 33 21.18 76.51 -10.25
CA LYS A 33 22.36 76.92 -9.50
C LYS A 33 22.83 78.29 -10.01
N GLY A 34 22.35 79.36 -9.39
CA GLY A 34 22.90 80.69 -9.68
C GLY A 34 22.10 81.85 -9.10
N GLU A 35 22.28 82.16 -7.82
CA GLU A 35 22.22 83.54 -7.33
C GLU A 35 22.88 83.64 -5.93
N LYS A 36 23.59 84.76 -5.71
CA LYS A 36 24.53 85.01 -4.61
C LYS A 36 23.83 85.20 -3.25
N PRO A 37 24.51 84.98 -2.11
CA PRO A 37 23.86 84.96 -0.79
C PRO A 37 23.58 86.38 -0.30
N VAL A 38 22.31 86.67 0.00
CA VAL A 38 21.90 87.84 0.79
C VAL A 38 21.86 87.44 2.26
N LYS A 39 22.61 88.15 3.11
CA LYS A 39 22.57 88.01 4.58
C LYS A 39 21.18 88.40 5.10
N GLY A 40 20.39 87.40 5.49
CA GLY A 40 19.14 87.53 6.26
C GLY A 40 19.28 86.95 7.67
N LYS A 41 18.65 87.59 8.66
CA LYS A 41 18.64 87.26 10.10
C LYS A 41 18.17 85.82 10.39
N PRO A 42 18.54 85.20 11.54
CA PRO A 42 18.12 83.84 11.86
C PRO A 42 16.62 83.82 12.21
N GLY A 43 15.80 83.28 11.30
CA GLY A 43 14.46 82.79 11.62
C GLY A 43 14.53 81.33 12.07
N PRO A 44 13.56 80.84 12.86
CA PRO A 44 13.59 79.48 13.39
C PRO A 44 13.50 78.46 12.24
N GLN A 45 14.37 77.45 12.26
CA GLN A 45 14.28 76.32 11.33
C GLN A 45 12.95 75.60 11.57
N PRO A 46 12.18 75.23 10.54
CA PRO A 46 10.99 74.42 10.73
C PRO A 46 11.42 73.04 11.23
N ASP A 47 10.89 72.63 12.38
CA ASP A 47 11.13 71.30 12.96
C ASP A 47 10.84 70.21 11.93
N LEU A 48 11.84 69.38 11.63
CA LEU A 48 11.68 68.14 10.88
C LEU A 48 10.71 67.23 11.65
N LYS A 49 9.44 67.27 11.24
CA LYS A 49 8.39 66.42 11.79
C LYS A 49 8.61 65.01 11.24
N ILE A 50 9.40 64.20 11.94
CA ILE A 50 9.54 62.77 11.67
C ILE A 50 8.14 62.16 11.78
N GLU A 51 7.56 61.82 10.63
CA GLU A 51 6.26 61.18 10.57
C GLU A 51 6.39 59.80 11.23
N LYS A 52 5.71 59.63 12.37
CA LYS A 52 5.74 58.37 13.11
C LYS A 52 5.04 57.31 12.26
N VAL A 53 5.84 56.53 11.53
CA VAL A 53 5.37 55.33 10.83
C VAL A 53 4.56 54.49 11.83
N PRO A 54 3.31 54.10 11.49
CA PRO A 54 2.44 53.36 12.40
C PRO A 54 3.14 52.13 12.97
N LEU A 55 2.93 51.84 14.26
CA LEU A 55 3.64 50.78 14.99
C LEU A 55 3.54 49.40 14.32
N HIS A 56 2.47 49.16 13.55
CA HIS A 56 2.19 47.92 12.84
C HIS A 56 2.99 47.73 11.54
N LEU A 57 3.73 48.74 11.06
CA LEU A 57 4.61 48.68 9.88
C LEU A 57 6.09 48.55 10.26
N ARG A 58 6.41 48.51 11.56
CA ARG A 58 7.76 48.18 12.02
C ARG A 58 7.91 46.66 11.97
N ALA A 59 8.91 46.17 11.24
CA ALA A 59 9.34 44.78 11.32
C ALA A 59 9.74 44.48 12.76
N ASN A 60 8.81 43.91 13.53
CA ASN A 60 9.02 43.64 14.93
C ASN A 60 9.62 42.24 15.03
N TRP A 61 10.80 42.12 15.63
CA TRP A 61 11.48 40.82 15.84
C TRP A 61 10.58 39.78 16.54
N GLU A 62 9.60 40.27 17.30
CA GLU A 62 8.57 39.45 17.95
C GLU A 62 7.60 38.76 16.97
N GLY A 63 7.35 39.34 15.79
CA GLY A 63 6.54 38.72 14.74
C GLY A 63 7.26 37.55 14.06
N PHE A 64 8.59 37.60 14.01
CA PHE A 64 9.41 36.53 13.43
C PHE A 64 9.55 35.31 14.34
N TYR A 65 9.20 35.35 15.63
CA TYR A 65 9.28 34.15 16.47
C TYR A 65 8.41 33.00 15.95
N VAL A 66 7.20 33.32 15.49
CA VAL A 66 6.30 32.32 14.92
C VAL A 66 6.84 31.81 13.59
N GLU A 67 7.42 32.68 12.75
CA GLU A 67 8.04 32.30 11.48
C GLU A 67 9.29 31.43 11.68
N ILE A 68 10.18 31.82 12.60
CA ILE A 68 11.39 31.06 12.97
C ILE A 68 11.00 29.71 13.58
N LEU A 69 9.98 29.67 14.44
CA LEU A 69 9.47 28.42 15.02
C LEU A 69 8.87 27.51 13.94
N THR A 70 8.15 28.08 12.97
CA THR A 70 7.58 27.34 11.84
C THR A 70 8.69 26.79 10.93
N LEU A 71 9.70 27.61 10.61
CA LEU A 71 10.87 27.20 9.83
C LEU A 71 11.68 26.13 10.56
N ALA A 72 11.89 26.26 11.88
CA ALA A 72 12.55 25.26 12.70
C ALA A 72 11.75 23.94 12.73
N GLY A 73 10.42 24.01 12.85
CA GLY A 73 9.54 22.85 12.77
C GLY A 73 9.60 22.15 11.40
N LEU A 74 9.60 22.92 10.31
CA LEU A 74 9.75 22.40 8.95
C LEU A 74 11.13 21.76 8.74
N ALA A 75 12.19 22.40 9.25
CA ALA A 75 13.55 21.86 9.19
C ALA A 75 13.66 20.54 9.97
N ALA A 76 13.10 20.47 11.18
CA ALA A 76 13.04 19.24 11.96
C ALA A 76 12.26 18.13 11.24
N TYR A 77 11.13 18.48 10.60
CA TYR A 77 10.35 17.56 9.77
C TYR A 77 11.17 17.03 8.59
N ALA A 78 11.86 17.91 7.86
CA ALA A 78 12.71 17.54 6.74
C ALA A 78 13.88 16.64 7.17
N LEU A 79 14.56 16.98 8.27
CA LEU A 79 15.64 16.16 8.82
C LEU A 79 15.14 14.76 9.22
N ASN A 80 13.97 14.66 9.87
CA ASN A 80 13.36 13.37 10.19
C ASN A 80 13.04 12.57 8.92
N PHE A 81 12.50 13.22 7.88
CA PHE A 81 12.22 12.58 6.61
C PHE A 81 13.47 11.96 5.98
N PHE A 82 14.56 12.74 5.85
CA PHE A 82 15.81 12.25 5.26
C PHE A 82 16.48 11.18 6.12
N ALA A 83 16.50 11.34 7.44
CA ALA A 83 17.05 10.34 8.36
C ALA A 83 16.25 9.03 8.32
N GLY A 84 14.92 9.13 8.31
CA GLY A 84 13.99 8.01 8.25
C GLY A 84 14.11 7.22 6.95
N ARG A 85 14.09 7.91 5.79
CA ARG A 85 14.31 7.31 4.47
C ARG A 85 15.66 6.60 4.40
N THR A 86 16.73 7.27 4.82
CA THR A 86 18.09 6.70 4.77
C THR A 86 18.20 5.47 5.64
N LYS A 87 17.61 5.48 6.84
CA LYS A 87 17.62 4.33 7.75
C LYS A 87 16.85 3.15 7.17
N ASN A 88 15.67 3.38 6.62
CA ASN A 88 14.87 2.32 5.99
C ASN A 88 15.60 1.70 4.80
N SER A 89 16.21 2.52 3.94
CA SER A 89 17.03 2.06 2.82
C SER A 89 18.25 1.23 3.28
N LYS A 90 18.94 1.66 4.36
CA LYS A 90 20.04 0.89 4.96
C LYS A 90 19.58 -0.47 5.49
N LEU A 91 18.43 -0.54 6.14
CA LEU A 91 17.86 -1.79 6.66
C LEU A 91 17.46 -2.75 5.54
N ALA A 92 16.81 -2.25 4.50
CA ALA A 92 16.44 -3.04 3.32
C ALA A 92 17.68 -3.59 2.60
N THR A 93 18.70 -2.75 2.38
CA THR A 93 19.96 -3.16 1.76
C THR A 93 20.70 -4.20 2.61
N ALA A 94 20.70 -4.03 3.93
CA ALA A 94 21.29 -4.99 4.85
C ALA A 94 20.60 -6.35 4.82
N TRP A 95 19.26 -6.35 4.77
CA TRP A 95 18.50 -7.58 4.61
C TRP A 95 18.85 -8.27 3.29
N LEU A 96 18.85 -7.54 2.17
CA LEU A 96 19.19 -8.11 0.87
C LEU A 96 20.59 -8.73 0.89
N LYS A 97 21.59 -7.98 1.38
CA LYS A 97 22.98 -8.45 1.44
C LYS A 97 23.15 -9.72 2.27
N SER A 98 22.41 -9.86 3.37
CA SER A 98 22.50 -11.04 4.25
C SER A 98 21.79 -12.27 3.67
N HIS A 99 20.77 -12.09 2.84
CA HIS A 99 19.99 -13.21 2.28
C HIS A 99 20.33 -13.53 0.82
N LYS A 100 21.13 -12.67 0.16
CA LYS A 100 21.47 -12.77 -1.26
C LYS A 100 22.01 -14.16 -1.62
N GLU A 101 23.00 -14.65 -0.88
CA GLU A 101 23.62 -15.97 -1.14
C GLU A 101 22.60 -17.12 -1.04
N LEU A 102 21.74 -17.10 -0.01
CA LEU A 102 20.68 -18.09 0.17
C LEU A 102 19.65 -18.05 -0.97
N LEU A 103 19.34 -16.87 -1.48
CA LEU A 103 18.38 -16.71 -2.57
C LEU A 103 18.99 -17.13 -3.91
N GLU A 104 20.21 -16.71 -4.23
CA GLU A 104 20.92 -17.05 -5.47
C GLU A 104 21.24 -18.55 -5.55
N SER A 105 21.46 -19.24 -4.43
CA SER A 105 21.64 -20.68 -4.43
C SER A 105 20.35 -21.47 -4.73
N ASN A 106 19.19 -20.81 -4.65
CA ASN A 106 17.87 -21.45 -4.68
C ASN A 106 16.97 -20.99 -5.83
N PHE A 107 17.26 -19.81 -6.41
CA PHE A 107 16.52 -19.17 -7.48
C PHE A 107 17.49 -18.77 -8.60
N HIS A 108 17.05 -18.92 -9.85
CA HIS A 108 17.86 -18.52 -10.99
C HIS A 108 17.93 -16.99 -11.15
N ILE A 109 16.83 -16.30 -10.80
CA ILE A 109 16.72 -14.84 -10.90
C ILE A 109 16.27 -14.32 -9.54
N VAL A 110 16.99 -13.32 -9.03
CA VAL A 110 16.74 -12.68 -7.73
C VAL A 110 16.80 -11.16 -7.91
N GLY A 111 15.67 -10.48 -7.74
CA GLY A 111 15.57 -9.02 -7.88
C GLY A 111 15.15 -8.53 -9.26
N ASP A 112 14.28 -9.28 -9.92
CA ASP A 112 13.66 -8.87 -11.18
C ASP A 112 12.60 -7.79 -10.92
N ASP A 113 12.72 -6.63 -11.57
CA ASP A 113 11.73 -5.55 -11.51
C ASP A 113 10.58 -5.74 -12.51
N GLY A 114 10.69 -6.72 -13.41
CA GLY A 114 9.70 -7.04 -14.45
C GLY A 114 9.49 -5.91 -15.46
N GLN A 115 10.32 -4.87 -15.45
CA GLN A 115 10.23 -3.73 -16.38
C GLN A 115 11.28 -3.82 -17.49
N ALA A 116 12.43 -4.42 -17.22
CA ALA A 116 13.46 -4.64 -18.22
C ALA A 116 13.22 -5.93 -19.02
N GLU A 117 13.56 -5.92 -20.33
CA GLU A 117 13.56 -7.14 -21.15
C GLU A 117 14.62 -8.15 -20.70
N GLU A 118 15.70 -7.67 -20.07
CA GLU A 118 16.70 -8.49 -19.41
C GLU A 118 16.47 -8.51 -17.88
N PRO A 119 16.46 -9.70 -17.25
CA PRO A 119 16.21 -9.80 -15.81
C PRO A 119 17.36 -9.15 -15.04
N GLN A 120 17.05 -8.08 -14.33
CA GLN A 120 18.02 -7.45 -13.41
C GLN A 120 18.25 -8.35 -12.20
N GLN A 121 19.49 -8.41 -11.71
CA GLN A 121 19.87 -9.21 -10.55
C GLN A 121 20.34 -8.34 -9.40
N GLY A 122 19.92 -8.70 -8.19
CA GLY A 122 20.43 -8.12 -6.95
C GLY A 122 19.90 -6.72 -6.63
N ILE A 123 18.80 -6.30 -7.24
CA ILE A 123 18.14 -5.02 -6.95
C ILE A 123 16.84 -5.31 -6.19
N MET A 124 16.64 -4.57 -5.10
CA MET A 124 15.36 -4.55 -4.39
C MET A 124 14.60 -3.30 -4.82
N VAL A 125 13.36 -3.48 -5.24
CA VAL A 125 12.49 -2.39 -5.71
C VAL A 125 11.97 -1.62 -4.51
N LYS A 126 12.03 -0.29 -4.61
CA LYS A 126 11.51 0.61 -3.58
C LYS A 126 10.12 1.10 -3.98
N GLU A 127 9.09 0.41 -3.51
CA GLU A 127 7.68 0.79 -3.74
C GLU A 127 7.31 2.07 -2.98
N SER A 128 7.86 2.25 -1.78
CA SER A 128 7.62 3.40 -0.92
C SER A 128 8.81 3.65 0.00
N GLU A 129 8.81 4.75 0.75
CA GLU A 129 9.80 5.06 1.78
C GLU A 129 9.78 4.06 2.96
N SER A 130 8.77 3.21 3.02
CA SER A 130 8.56 2.19 4.06
C SER A 130 8.31 0.78 3.51
N LEU A 131 8.16 0.62 2.19
CA LEU A 131 7.85 -0.65 1.55
C LEU A 131 8.90 -0.93 0.48
N TYR A 132 9.55 -2.08 0.60
CA TYR A 132 10.51 -2.58 -0.36
C TYR A 132 10.09 -3.97 -0.81
N SER A 133 10.22 -4.27 -2.09
CA SER A 133 9.81 -5.53 -2.70
C SER A 133 11.01 -6.18 -3.41
N LEU A 134 11.09 -7.51 -3.33
CA LEU A 134 12.06 -8.31 -4.05
C LEU A 134 11.34 -9.50 -4.68
N TRP A 135 11.44 -9.64 -5.99
CA TRP A 135 10.88 -10.77 -6.72
C TRP A 135 11.98 -11.79 -7.07
N CYS A 136 11.73 -13.06 -6.80
CA CYS A 136 12.65 -14.17 -7.10
C CYS A 136 11.94 -15.21 -7.97
N THR A 137 12.59 -15.70 -9.04
CA THR A 137 12.02 -16.69 -9.97
C THR A 137 13.05 -17.74 -10.41
N GLY A 138 12.58 -18.74 -11.16
CA GLY A 138 13.43 -19.80 -11.70
C GLY A 138 13.81 -20.91 -10.71
N ARG A 139 12.96 -21.12 -9.69
CA ARG A 139 13.05 -22.29 -8.80
C ARG A 139 11.97 -23.30 -9.18
N THR A 140 12.33 -24.58 -9.31
CA THR A 140 11.36 -25.69 -9.46
C THR A 140 10.48 -25.77 -8.21
N GLY A 141 9.15 -25.81 -8.30
CA GLY A 141 8.32 -25.57 -7.11
C GLY A 141 7.25 -24.52 -7.30
N CYS A 142 7.69 -23.40 -7.85
CA CYS A 142 7.01 -22.13 -7.72
C CYS A 142 7.24 -21.27 -8.95
N ASN A 143 6.19 -20.56 -9.35
CA ASN A 143 6.26 -19.59 -10.44
C ASN A 143 7.10 -18.37 -10.03
N GLY A 144 7.10 -18.04 -8.74
CA GLY A 144 7.90 -16.96 -8.19
C GLY A 144 7.67 -16.76 -6.70
N MET A 145 8.53 -15.97 -6.08
CA MET A 145 8.46 -15.58 -4.68
C MET A 145 8.62 -14.07 -4.56
N LEU A 146 7.61 -13.41 -3.97
CA LEU A 146 7.65 -12.01 -3.58
C LEU A 146 8.06 -11.90 -2.13
N VAL A 147 9.07 -11.12 -1.84
CA VAL A 147 9.42 -10.71 -0.48
C VAL A 147 9.14 -9.22 -0.33
N GLU A 148 8.23 -8.88 0.57
CA GLU A 148 7.89 -7.50 0.91
C GLU A 148 8.41 -7.16 2.30
N LEU A 149 9.26 -6.14 2.39
CA LEU A 149 9.74 -5.59 3.64
C LEU A 149 8.88 -4.36 3.98
N LYS A 150 8.01 -4.52 4.97
CA LYS A 150 7.16 -3.47 5.53
C LYS A 150 7.84 -2.89 6.77
N LEU A 151 8.63 -1.84 6.53
CA LEU A 151 9.34 -1.11 7.56
C LEU A 151 8.43 -0.04 8.20
N GLN A 152 8.71 0.33 9.44
CA GLN A 152 8.07 1.47 10.08
C GLN A 152 8.24 2.74 9.24
N LYS A 153 7.22 3.60 9.21
CA LYS A 153 7.22 4.89 8.49
C LYS A 153 8.04 5.95 9.23
N ARG A 154 9.34 5.70 9.40
CA ARG A 154 10.28 6.56 10.14
C ARG A 154 10.45 7.95 9.52
N HIS A 155 10.18 8.07 8.22
CA HIS A 155 10.24 9.32 7.48
C HIS A 155 9.05 10.26 7.78
N ASP A 156 7.98 9.74 8.38
CA ASP A 156 6.75 10.49 8.66
C ASP A 156 6.59 10.70 10.17
N LEU A 157 6.71 11.96 10.61
CA LEU A 157 6.63 12.32 12.02
C LEU A 157 5.27 11.96 12.65
N VAL A 158 4.16 12.05 11.91
CA VAL A 158 2.83 11.72 12.44
C VAL A 158 2.77 10.23 12.79
N ASN A 159 3.29 9.39 11.89
CA ASN A 159 3.39 7.97 12.14
C ASN A 159 4.37 7.64 13.26
N VAL A 160 5.52 8.32 13.34
CA VAL A 160 6.48 8.17 14.44
C VAL A 160 5.85 8.51 15.80
N MET A 161 5.08 9.60 15.88
CA MET A 161 4.35 9.98 17.10
C MET A 161 3.27 8.95 17.46
N SER A 162 2.58 8.38 16.47
CA SER A 162 1.58 7.33 16.68
C SER A 162 2.18 6.07 17.33
N TYR A 163 3.46 5.78 17.07
CA TYR A 163 4.14 4.61 17.63
C TYR A 163 4.39 4.72 19.13
N LEU A 164 4.35 5.93 19.70
CA LEU A 164 4.38 6.12 21.16
C LEU A 164 3.12 5.54 21.83
N VAL A 165 1.98 5.59 21.14
CA VAL A 165 0.70 5.05 21.63
C VAL A 165 0.59 3.57 21.29
N LYS A 166 0.93 3.17 20.07
CA LYS A 166 0.86 1.79 19.60
C LYS A 166 2.19 1.36 18.96
N PRO A 167 3.02 0.58 19.67
CA PRO A 167 4.25 0.06 19.11
C PRO A 167 3.97 -0.82 17.88
N VAL A 168 4.58 -0.47 16.76
CA VAL A 168 4.60 -1.26 15.52
C VAL A 168 6.00 -1.84 15.37
N LYS A 169 6.17 -3.02 14.78
CA LYS A 169 7.48 -3.59 14.45
C LYS A 169 7.66 -3.64 12.94
N ASP A 170 8.90 -3.70 12.46
CA ASP A 170 9.15 -3.99 11.05
C ASP A 170 8.71 -5.43 10.76
N SER A 171 8.10 -5.66 9.60
CA SER A 171 7.57 -6.96 9.19
C SER A 171 8.03 -7.32 7.79
N ILE A 172 8.11 -8.63 7.52
CA ILE A 172 8.47 -9.19 6.22
C ILE A 172 7.36 -10.16 5.82
N THR A 173 6.74 -9.91 4.68
CA THR A 173 5.76 -10.80 4.08
C THR A 173 6.42 -11.53 2.92
N VAL A 174 6.50 -12.85 2.98
CA VAL A 174 6.98 -13.70 1.89
C VAL A 174 5.79 -14.39 1.26
N THR A 175 5.50 -14.08 0.00
CA THR A 175 4.42 -14.71 -0.79
C THR A 175 5.04 -15.54 -1.90
N VAL A 176 4.90 -16.86 -1.78
CA VAL A 176 5.33 -17.81 -2.80
C VAL A 176 4.14 -18.17 -3.67
N HIS A 177 4.25 -17.98 -4.98
CA HIS A 177 3.28 -18.44 -5.96
C HIS A 177 3.64 -19.85 -6.40
N MET A 178 2.87 -20.84 -5.97
CA MET A 178 3.08 -22.24 -6.33
C MET A 178 2.56 -22.52 -7.74
N THR A 179 3.19 -23.48 -8.42
CA THR A 179 2.69 -23.98 -9.71
C THR A 179 1.47 -24.86 -9.48
N ASP A 180 0.45 -24.75 -10.35
CA ASP A 180 -0.85 -25.42 -10.15
C ASP A 180 -0.75 -26.95 -10.08
N GLU A 181 0.21 -27.54 -10.78
CA GLU A 181 0.46 -29.00 -10.82
C GLU A 181 1.22 -29.53 -9.60
N GLU A 182 1.94 -28.64 -8.91
CA GLU A 182 2.88 -29.03 -7.86
C GLU A 182 2.25 -29.05 -6.46
N MET A 183 1.19 -28.25 -6.24
CA MET A 183 0.49 -28.14 -4.97
C MET A 183 -0.92 -28.74 -5.07
N ASP A 184 -1.24 -29.69 -4.20
CA ASP A 184 -2.60 -30.22 -4.07
C ASP A 184 -3.56 -29.17 -3.48
N ASN A 185 -4.86 -29.40 -3.68
CA ASN A 185 -5.93 -28.52 -3.25
C ASN A 185 -6.16 -28.65 -1.73
N PHE A 186 -5.64 -27.72 -0.92
CA PHE A 186 -5.92 -27.64 0.52
C PHE A 186 -5.71 -26.21 1.07
N VAL A 187 -6.39 -25.92 2.18
CA VAL A 187 -6.16 -24.70 2.97
C VAL A 187 -5.64 -25.08 4.36
N PHE A 188 -4.54 -24.42 4.76
CA PHE A 188 -3.86 -24.64 6.03
C PHE A 188 -3.23 -23.34 6.52
N ALA A 189 -3.37 -23.01 7.81
CA ALA A 189 -2.72 -21.84 8.39
C ALA A 189 -2.32 -22.05 9.85
N ILE A 190 -1.26 -21.35 10.25
CA ILE A 190 -0.81 -21.20 11.63
C ILE A 190 -0.90 -19.72 11.97
N VAL A 191 -1.72 -19.40 12.96
CA VAL A 191 -2.07 -18.01 13.28
C VAL A 191 -2.06 -17.81 14.80
N PRO A 192 -1.63 -16.64 15.30
CA PRO A 192 -1.72 -16.30 16.72
C PRO A 192 -3.16 -16.32 17.21
N LYS A 193 -3.38 -16.84 18.41
CA LYS A 193 -4.71 -16.93 19.04
C LYS A 193 -5.43 -15.58 19.12
N LYS A 194 -4.67 -14.48 19.22
CA LYS A 194 -5.20 -13.11 19.30
C LYS A 194 -5.76 -12.60 17.97
N THR A 195 -5.22 -13.05 16.84
CA THR A 195 -5.56 -12.54 15.50
C THR A 195 -6.40 -13.51 14.67
N VAL A 196 -6.54 -14.77 15.10
CA VAL A 196 -7.28 -15.83 14.38
C VAL A 196 -8.69 -15.43 13.95
N SER A 197 -9.47 -14.80 14.84
CA SER A 197 -10.85 -14.41 14.53
C SER A 197 -10.92 -13.24 13.53
N LYS A 198 -9.89 -12.39 13.49
CA LYS A 198 -9.78 -11.32 12.51
C LYS A 198 -9.44 -11.91 11.13
N MET A 199 -8.41 -12.76 11.07
CA MET A 199 -7.99 -13.39 9.81
C MET A 199 -9.08 -14.28 9.19
N GLN A 200 -9.82 -15.05 9.99
CA GLN A 200 -10.97 -15.82 9.48
C GLN A 200 -12.10 -14.94 8.92
N LYS A 201 -12.26 -13.69 9.38
CA LYS A 201 -13.26 -12.77 8.83
C LYS A 201 -12.76 -12.15 7.53
N GLU A 202 -11.51 -11.68 7.53
CA GLU A 202 -10.88 -10.98 6.41
C GLU A 202 -10.59 -11.90 5.22
N LEU A 203 -10.25 -13.17 5.44
CA LEU A 203 -9.87 -14.10 4.39
C LEU A 203 -10.98 -15.13 4.14
N GLN A 204 -11.53 -15.14 2.93
CA GLN A 204 -12.65 -16.01 2.55
C GLN A 204 -12.29 -17.49 2.60
N ASP A 205 -11.07 -17.84 2.19
CA ASP A 205 -10.55 -19.20 2.21
C ASP A 205 -10.50 -19.78 3.64
N LEU A 206 -9.96 -19.03 4.60
CA LEU A 206 -9.96 -19.43 6.02
C LEU A 206 -11.38 -19.53 6.58
N SER A 207 -12.24 -18.57 6.25
CA SER A 207 -13.64 -18.55 6.68
C SER A 207 -14.42 -19.78 6.24
N PHE A 208 -14.19 -20.23 5.00
CA PHE A 208 -14.99 -21.27 4.36
C PHE A 208 -14.40 -22.66 4.60
N PHE A 209 -13.09 -22.84 4.41
CA PHE A 209 -12.45 -24.16 4.45
C PHE A 209 -11.93 -24.56 5.85
N CYS A 210 -11.68 -23.58 6.73
CA CYS A 210 -11.07 -23.83 8.04
C CYS A 210 -11.89 -23.24 9.22
N PRO A 211 -13.13 -23.70 9.45
CA PRO A 211 -13.94 -23.20 10.56
C PRO A 211 -13.37 -23.60 11.93
N ASP A 212 -12.77 -24.80 12.02
CA ASP A 212 -12.29 -25.37 13.27
C ASP A 212 -10.92 -24.84 13.70
N LYS A 213 -10.82 -24.48 14.98
CA LYS A 213 -9.58 -23.99 15.62
C LYS A 213 -8.94 -25.11 16.43
N LYS A 214 -7.72 -25.51 16.08
CA LYS A 214 -6.95 -26.51 16.82
C LYS A 214 -5.82 -25.84 17.58
N SER A 215 -5.61 -26.22 18.85
CA SER A 215 -4.51 -25.69 19.66
C SER A 215 -3.15 -26.06 19.06
N GLY A 216 -2.25 -25.09 18.94
CA GLY A 216 -0.87 -25.33 18.48
C GLY A 216 -0.11 -26.33 19.35
N ALA A 217 -0.38 -26.35 20.65
CA ALA A 217 0.26 -27.28 21.60
C ALA A 217 0.02 -28.76 21.27
N LYS A 218 -1.04 -29.09 20.51
CA LYS A 218 -1.30 -30.47 20.06
C LYS A 218 -0.26 -30.95 19.02
N TYR A 219 0.47 -30.02 18.41
CA TYR A 219 1.42 -30.26 17.31
C TYR A 219 2.81 -29.70 17.64
N ASP A 220 3.19 -29.68 18.93
CA ASP A 220 4.49 -29.17 19.39
C ASP A 220 4.80 -27.71 19.01
N LEU A 221 3.74 -26.90 18.79
CA LEU A 221 3.86 -25.46 18.59
C LEU A 221 3.54 -24.71 19.89
N PRO A 222 4.00 -23.44 20.03
CA PRO A 222 3.67 -22.60 21.16
C PRO A 222 2.15 -22.49 21.38
N ALA A 223 1.73 -22.46 22.64
CA ALA A 223 0.31 -22.35 23.02
C ALA A 223 -0.33 -21.00 22.60
N SER A 224 0.50 -20.02 22.22
CA SER A 224 0.10 -18.75 21.63
C SER A 224 -0.46 -18.90 20.21
N LEU A 225 -0.18 -20.02 19.53
CA LEU A 225 -0.57 -20.30 18.15
C LEU A 225 -1.78 -21.25 18.05
N VAL A 226 -2.53 -21.07 16.98
CA VAL A 226 -3.70 -21.88 16.59
C VAL A 226 -3.50 -22.35 15.17
N ILE A 227 -3.87 -23.60 14.91
CA ILE A 227 -3.86 -24.21 13.59
C ILE A 227 -5.27 -24.20 13.03
N LEU A 228 -5.40 -23.71 11.81
CA LEU A 228 -6.56 -23.77 10.96
C LEU A 228 -6.25 -24.73 9.82
N SER A 229 -7.01 -25.81 9.66
CA SER A 229 -6.72 -26.80 8.62
C SER A 229 -7.99 -27.50 8.16
N GLU A 230 -8.17 -27.55 6.84
CA GLU A 230 -9.28 -28.25 6.19
C GLU A 230 -9.26 -29.77 6.49
N SER A 231 -8.08 -30.36 6.61
CA SER A 231 -7.88 -31.77 6.93
C SER A 231 -6.85 -31.98 8.04
N ASN A 232 -7.06 -33.00 8.87
CA ASN A 232 -6.05 -33.43 9.86
C ASN A 232 -4.81 -33.99 9.18
N GLU A 233 -4.96 -34.63 8.02
CA GLU A 233 -3.87 -35.20 7.24
C GLU A 233 -2.85 -34.13 6.82
N VAL A 234 -3.36 -32.98 6.36
CA VAL A 234 -2.55 -31.81 5.98
C VAL A 234 -1.73 -31.32 7.17
N ALA A 235 -2.39 -31.10 8.32
CA ALA A 235 -1.74 -30.62 9.53
C ALA A 235 -0.64 -31.59 9.99
N ASN A 236 -0.92 -32.89 10.07
CA ASN A 236 0.06 -33.90 10.53
C ASN A 236 1.25 -34.05 9.58
N THR A 237 1.06 -33.87 8.27
CA THR A 237 2.12 -34.12 7.28
C THR A 237 3.01 -32.90 7.06
N LEU A 238 2.44 -31.69 7.15
CA LEU A 238 3.18 -30.43 6.99
C LEU A 238 3.89 -29.99 8.27
N LEU A 239 3.29 -30.23 9.45
CA LEU A 239 3.87 -29.91 10.76
C LEU A 239 4.86 -30.98 11.21
N THR A 240 5.97 -31.10 10.48
CA THR A 240 7.08 -31.97 10.89
C THR A 240 7.81 -31.38 12.10
N GLN A 241 8.56 -32.22 12.82
CA GLN A 241 9.40 -31.75 13.93
C GLN A 241 10.39 -30.64 13.52
N GLN A 242 10.84 -30.61 12.26
CA GLN A 242 11.72 -29.55 11.77
C GLN A 242 10.99 -28.21 11.69
N VAL A 243 9.78 -28.21 11.13
CA VAL A 243 8.92 -27.02 11.03
C VAL A 243 8.52 -26.52 12.42
N THR A 244 8.06 -27.41 13.29
CA THR A 244 7.59 -27.03 14.62
C THR A 244 8.73 -26.50 15.48
N LYS A 245 9.91 -27.13 15.47
CA LYS A 245 11.10 -26.62 16.17
C LYS A 245 11.58 -25.28 15.60
N ALA A 246 11.58 -25.11 14.28
CA ALA A 246 11.97 -23.84 13.66
C ALA A 246 11.07 -22.69 14.10
N ILE A 247 9.75 -22.92 14.18
CA ILE A 247 8.79 -21.92 14.67
C ILE A 247 8.97 -21.68 16.16
N SER A 248 9.08 -22.74 16.97
CA SER A 248 9.22 -22.63 18.43
C SER A 248 10.52 -21.95 18.87
N ASN A 249 11.63 -22.19 18.16
CA ASN A 249 12.92 -21.55 18.46
C ASN A 249 12.96 -20.06 18.09
N HIS A 250 12.04 -19.61 17.23
CA HIS A 250 11.99 -18.25 16.69
C HIS A 250 10.58 -17.65 16.81
N GLU A 251 9.90 -17.93 17.92
CA GLU A 251 8.52 -17.47 18.18
C GLU A 251 8.40 -15.94 18.13
N ASP A 252 9.47 -15.21 18.49
CA ASP A 252 9.50 -13.74 18.49
C ASP A 252 9.57 -13.12 17.08
N MET A 253 9.96 -13.91 16.07
CA MET A 253 10.00 -13.52 14.66
C MET A 253 8.82 -14.07 13.85
N PHE A 254 8.14 -15.11 14.33
CA PHE A 254 7.03 -15.73 13.62
C PHE A 254 5.70 -15.00 13.89
N GLU A 255 5.05 -14.48 12.85
CA GLU A 255 3.74 -13.83 12.99
C GLU A 255 2.61 -14.73 12.48
N SER A 256 2.66 -15.21 11.24
CA SER A 256 1.65 -16.14 10.71
C SER A 256 2.15 -16.88 9.47
N LEU A 257 1.50 -18.00 9.17
CA LEU A 257 1.73 -18.81 7.98
C LEU A 257 0.37 -19.20 7.40
N LEU A 258 0.20 -19.06 6.09
CA LEU A 258 -1.01 -19.38 5.34
C LEU A 258 -0.66 -20.08 4.04
N PHE A 259 -1.13 -21.30 3.87
CA PHE A 259 -1.07 -22.07 2.64
C PHE A 259 -2.50 -22.21 2.10
N SER A 260 -2.73 -21.77 0.87
CA SER A 260 -4.06 -21.76 0.30
C SER A 260 -3.99 -21.95 -1.20
N ASP A 261 -4.81 -22.86 -1.72
CA ASP A 261 -5.07 -22.97 -3.16
C ASP A 261 -6.18 -22.02 -3.64
N GLN A 262 -6.93 -21.43 -2.71
CA GLN A 262 -8.10 -20.59 -2.96
C GLN A 262 -7.88 -19.12 -2.59
N TYR A 263 -6.62 -18.67 -2.58
CA TYR A 263 -6.31 -17.30 -2.17
C TYR A 263 -6.73 -16.30 -3.23
N VAL A 264 -7.58 -15.35 -2.82
CA VAL A 264 -8.09 -14.23 -3.65
C VAL A 264 -7.73 -12.86 -3.06
N GLY A 265 -6.99 -12.83 -1.95
CA GLY A 265 -6.72 -11.64 -1.17
C GLY A 265 -7.73 -11.42 -0.03
N PRO A 266 -7.52 -10.37 0.79
CA PRO A 266 -8.48 -9.94 1.79
C PRO A 266 -9.80 -9.53 1.14
N LYS A 267 -10.93 -9.81 1.81
CA LYS A 267 -12.24 -9.30 1.41
C LYS A 267 -12.17 -7.77 1.35
N GLN A 268 -12.39 -7.20 0.17
CA GLN A 268 -12.56 -5.77 0.02
C GLN A 268 -13.95 -5.40 0.53
N GLU A 269 -14.04 -4.45 1.46
CA GLU A 269 -15.30 -4.02 2.07
C GLU A 269 -16.10 -3.03 1.18
N ASP A 270 -15.60 -2.64 0.00
CA ASP A 270 -16.18 -1.54 -0.78
C ASP A 270 -17.11 -1.94 -1.95
N GLU A 271 -18.34 -1.44 -1.80
CA GLU A 271 -19.52 -1.11 -2.62
C GLU A 271 -19.62 -1.38 -4.15
N ASP A 272 -18.59 -1.81 -4.89
CA ASP A 272 -18.66 -1.94 -6.38
C ASP A 272 -18.67 -3.39 -6.90
N GLN A 273 -19.37 -4.28 -6.18
CA GLN A 273 -19.46 -5.71 -6.53
C GLN A 273 -20.24 -6.02 -7.82
N ALA A 274 -20.83 -5.02 -8.49
CA ALA A 274 -21.62 -5.25 -9.69
C ALA A 274 -20.78 -5.57 -10.95
N ALA A 275 -19.47 -5.27 -10.96
CA ALA A 275 -18.64 -5.39 -12.16
C ALA A 275 -17.24 -6.00 -11.97
N ALA A 276 -16.81 -6.31 -10.73
CA ALA A 276 -15.52 -6.95 -10.50
C ALA A 276 -15.52 -8.35 -11.14
N LYS A 277 -14.61 -8.56 -12.11
CA LYS A 277 -14.36 -9.91 -12.65
C LYS A 277 -13.99 -10.83 -11.48
N PRO A 278 -14.53 -12.05 -11.41
CA PRO A 278 -14.13 -12.99 -10.37
C PRO A 278 -12.61 -13.19 -10.45
N LEU A 279 -11.90 -12.83 -9.38
CA LEU A 279 -10.46 -13.08 -9.30
C LEU A 279 -10.26 -14.59 -9.32
N LYS A 280 -9.36 -15.05 -10.19
CA LYS A 280 -8.97 -16.46 -10.20
C LYS A 280 -8.22 -16.76 -8.90
N PRO A 281 -8.62 -17.80 -8.14
CA PRO A 281 -7.87 -18.23 -6.98
C PRO A 281 -6.44 -18.60 -7.38
N LYS A 282 -5.48 -18.27 -6.53
CA LYS A 282 -4.07 -18.59 -6.73
C LYS A 282 -3.59 -19.53 -5.65
N LYS A 283 -2.74 -20.50 -6.03
CA LYS A 283 -2.01 -21.35 -5.08
C LYS A 283 -0.83 -20.58 -4.49
N VAL A 284 -0.91 -20.25 -3.21
CA VAL A 284 0.08 -19.42 -2.54
C VAL A 284 0.48 -19.97 -1.18
N LEU A 285 1.75 -19.74 -0.84
CA LEU A 285 2.28 -19.88 0.51
C LEU A 285 2.67 -18.50 1.01
N ILE A 286 1.98 -17.99 2.01
CA ILE A 286 2.20 -16.68 2.60
C ILE A 286 2.78 -16.87 3.99
N PHE A 287 3.91 -16.23 4.24
CA PHE A 287 4.57 -16.20 5.54
C PHE A 287 4.71 -14.75 5.97
N ASN A 288 4.28 -14.46 7.20
CA ASN A 288 4.50 -13.16 7.82
C ASN A 288 5.49 -13.35 8.97
N PHE A 289 6.58 -12.61 8.88
CA PHE A 289 7.61 -12.55 9.91
C PHE A 289 7.70 -11.13 10.44
N THR A 290 8.08 -11.02 11.70
CA THR A 290 8.36 -9.77 12.37
C THR A 290 9.85 -9.70 12.70
N VAL A 291 10.46 -8.52 12.57
CA VAL A 291 11.85 -8.34 12.99
C VAL A 291 11.91 -8.28 14.52
N ALA A 292 12.62 -9.25 15.12
CA ALA A 292 12.82 -9.33 16.56
C ALA A 292 13.72 -8.19 17.06
N SER A 293 13.12 -7.04 17.35
CA SER A 293 13.80 -5.83 17.81
C SER A 293 13.23 -5.31 19.13
N LYS A 294 14.12 -4.80 19.99
CA LYS A 294 13.78 -4.13 21.26
C LYS A 294 13.54 -2.62 21.05
N GLY A 295 12.67 -2.28 20.09
CA GLY A 295 12.23 -0.90 19.82
C GLY A 295 13.06 -0.12 18.80
N ASN A 296 14.31 -0.52 18.52
CA ASN A 296 15.11 0.09 17.45
C ASN A 296 15.81 -0.99 16.62
N THR A 297 15.30 -1.20 15.40
CA THR A 297 15.79 -2.24 14.49
C THR A 297 17.18 -1.91 13.98
N LYS A 298 18.09 -2.88 14.15
CA LYS A 298 19.47 -2.81 13.67
C LYS A 298 19.66 -3.69 12.44
N VAL A 299 20.75 -3.43 11.72
CA VAL A 299 21.20 -4.24 10.57
C VAL A 299 21.40 -5.71 10.94
N GLN A 300 21.89 -6.00 12.15
CA GLN A 300 22.09 -7.38 12.63
C GLN A 300 20.77 -8.14 12.84
N ASP A 301 19.68 -7.44 13.20
CA ASP A 301 18.38 -8.06 13.39
C ASP A 301 17.79 -8.53 12.06
N MET A 302 18.12 -7.84 10.96
CA MET A 302 17.75 -8.28 9.61
C MET A 302 18.40 -9.61 9.26
N ALA A 303 19.69 -9.81 9.57
CA ALA A 303 20.39 -11.06 9.27
C ALA A 303 19.82 -12.28 10.03
N ARG A 304 19.23 -12.08 11.22
CA ARG A 304 18.64 -13.19 12.00
C ARG A 304 17.42 -13.84 11.33
N LEU A 305 16.80 -13.15 10.37
CA LEU A 305 15.66 -13.67 9.61
C LEU A 305 16.05 -14.77 8.61
N GLU A 306 17.35 -15.05 8.44
CA GLU A 306 17.83 -16.10 7.55
C GLU A 306 17.24 -17.47 7.93
N SER A 307 17.09 -17.77 9.22
CA SER A 307 16.41 -18.99 9.70
C SER A 307 14.96 -19.08 9.24
N MET A 308 14.25 -17.95 9.18
CA MET A 308 12.87 -17.89 8.69
C MET A 308 12.81 -18.06 7.18
N MET A 309 13.77 -17.51 6.43
CA MET A 309 13.87 -17.76 4.99
C MET A 309 14.18 -19.22 4.68
N LYS A 310 15.05 -19.88 5.46
CA LYS A 310 15.28 -21.33 5.36
C LYS A 310 14.01 -22.13 5.63
N LEU A 311 13.18 -21.71 6.59
CA LEU A 311 11.87 -22.31 6.85
C LEU A 311 10.92 -22.16 5.66
N VAL A 312 10.89 -20.99 5.00
CA VAL A 312 10.10 -20.79 3.76
C VAL A 312 10.51 -21.80 2.69
N LEU A 313 11.81 -21.88 2.39
CA LEU A 313 12.33 -22.79 1.36
C LEU A 313 12.02 -24.25 1.67
N HIS A 314 12.18 -24.65 2.94
CA HIS A 314 11.81 -25.99 3.39
C HIS A 314 10.32 -26.26 3.18
N CYS A 315 9.44 -25.30 3.50
CA CYS A 315 8.01 -25.43 3.28
C CYS A 315 7.64 -25.57 1.80
N ILE A 316 8.29 -24.84 0.89
CA ILE A 316 8.09 -24.97 -0.56
C ILE A 316 8.34 -26.42 -0.99
N ASP A 317 9.49 -26.99 -0.59
CA ASP A 317 9.86 -28.36 -0.97
C ASP A 317 8.94 -29.41 -0.36
N ARG A 318 8.43 -29.16 0.85
CA ARG A 318 7.47 -30.04 1.52
C ARG A 318 6.11 -30.03 0.84
N VAL A 319 5.58 -28.86 0.51
CA VAL A 319 4.29 -28.73 -0.17
C VAL A 319 4.35 -29.38 -1.55
N ARG A 320 5.45 -29.20 -2.28
CA ARG A 320 5.66 -29.86 -3.59
C ARG A 320 5.61 -31.38 -3.50
N LYS A 321 6.19 -31.98 -2.46
CA LYS A 321 6.24 -33.44 -2.26
C LYS A 321 4.96 -34.00 -1.64
N PHE A 322 4.13 -33.14 -1.04
CA PHE A 322 2.92 -33.54 -0.35
C PHE A 322 1.81 -33.84 -1.36
N ARG A 323 1.16 -34.99 -1.19
CA ARG A 323 -0.04 -35.37 -1.95
C ARG A 323 -1.10 -35.87 -0.97
N LEU A 324 -2.32 -35.40 -1.15
CA LEU A 324 -3.47 -35.80 -0.36
C LEU A 324 -3.85 -37.25 -0.66
N GLY A 325 -4.24 -37.99 0.37
CA GLY A 325 -4.92 -39.26 0.23
C GLY A 325 -6.20 -39.13 -0.60
N LYS A 326 -6.63 -40.23 -1.23
CA LYS A 326 -7.78 -40.25 -2.16
C LYS A 326 -9.05 -39.64 -1.55
N GLU A 327 -9.34 -39.96 -0.28
CA GLU A 327 -10.53 -39.47 0.43
C GLU A 327 -10.43 -37.97 0.74
N ALA A 328 -9.29 -37.52 1.27
CA ALA A 328 -9.08 -36.11 1.58
C ALA A 328 -9.11 -35.24 0.31
N ARG A 329 -8.53 -35.73 -0.80
CA ARG A 329 -8.59 -35.07 -2.10
C ARG A 329 -10.03 -34.98 -2.62
N ALA A 330 -10.79 -36.06 -2.59
CA ALA A 330 -12.18 -36.05 -3.03
C ALA A 330 -13.04 -35.08 -2.21
N LYS A 331 -12.80 -34.99 -0.89
CA LYS A 331 -13.46 -34.02 0.00
C LYS A 331 -13.05 -32.58 -0.34
N ALA A 332 -11.76 -32.34 -0.56
CA ALA A 332 -11.25 -31.03 -0.95
C ALA A 332 -11.88 -30.54 -2.25
N ASP A 333 -11.91 -31.38 -3.29
CA ASP A 333 -12.51 -31.04 -4.59
C ASP A 333 -14.04 -30.86 -4.50
N LYS A 334 -14.71 -31.54 -3.57
CA LYS A 334 -16.12 -31.31 -3.28
C LYS A 334 -16.35 -29.92 -2.65
N ASN A 335 -15.56 -29.57 -1.63
CA ASN A 335 -15.68 -28.28 -0.94
C ASN A 335 -15.44 -27.11 -1.90
N ARG A 336 -14.52 -27.25 -2.86
CA ARG A 336 -14.23 -26.22 -3.88
C ARG A 336 -15.38 -26.02 -4.85
N ARG A 337 -15.99 -27.11 -5.33
CA ARG A 337 -17.22 -27.04 -6.13
C ARG A 337 -18.36 -26.37 -5.36
N GLU A 338 -18.50 -26.66 -4.07
CA GLU A 338 -19.50 -26.00 -3.22
C GLU A 338 -19.24 -24.50 -3.06
N LEU A 339 -17.98 -24.09 -2.91
CA LEU A 339 -17.60 -22.67 -2.89
C LEU A 339 -17.94 -22.00 -4.22
N GLU A 340 -17.58 -22.60 -5.35
CA GLU A 340 -17.89 -22.08 -6.69
C GLU A 340 -19.40 -21.95 -6.91
N GLU A 341 -20.19 -22.95 -6.52
CA GLU A 341 -21.65 -22.89 -6.59
C GLU A 341 -22.22 -21.77 -5.71
N ASN A 342 -21.70 -21.60 -4.49
CA ASN A 342 -22.14 -20.54 -3.58
C ASN A 342 -21.82 -19.16 -4.13
N LEU A 343 -20.62 -18.99 -4.71
CA LEU A 343 -20.22 -17.75 -5.40
C LEU A 343 -21.10 -17.47 -6.62
N LEU A 344 -21.40 -18.48 -7.44
CA LEU A 344 -22.30 -18.34 -8.59
C LEU A 344 -23.71 -17.94 -8.17
N LYS A 345 -24.25 -18.57 -7.12
CA LYS A 345 -25.57 -18.25 -6.56
C LYS A 345 -25.62 -16.82 -6.02
N GLN A 346 -24.61 -16.41 -5.25
CA GLN A 346 -24.49 -15.04 -4.74
C GLN A 346 -24.38 -14.01 -5.88
N THR A 347 -23.53 -14.27 -6.88
CA THR A 347 -23.38 -13.41 -8.06
C THR A 347 -24.69 -13.26 -8.82
N HIS A 348 -25.44 -14.35 -9.01
CA HIS A 348 -26.72 -14.32 -9.70
C HIS A 348 -27.78 -13.55 -8.89
N LEU A 349 -27.82 -13.74 -7.58
CA LEU A 349 -28.72 -13.00 -6.68
C LEU A 349 -28.43 -11.49 -6.73
N GLN A 350 -27.17 -11.10 -6.61
CA GLN A 350 -26.73 -9.70 -6.72
C GLN A 350 -27.09 -9.08 -8.07
N ARG A 351 -26.91 -9.81 -9.18
CA ARG A 351 -27.31 -9.35 -10.51
C ARG A 351 -28.83 -9.17 -10.64
N GLN A 352 -29.61 -10.07 -10.05
CA GLN A 352 -31.07 -9.94 -10.05
C GLN A 352 -31.52 -8.74 -9.23
N GLU A 353 -30.95 -8.54 -8.05
CA GLU A 353 -31.26 -7.41 -7.17
C GLU A 353 -30.87 -6.08 -7.84
N ALA A 354 -29.67 -5.96 -8.40
CA ALA A 354 -29.24 -4.77 -9.13
C ALA A 354 -30.12 -4.48 -10.36
N ALA A 355 -30.56 -5.52 -11.08
CA ALA A 355 -31.49 -5.36 -12.19
C ALA A 355 -32.91 -4.95 -11.73
N GLN A 356 -33.35 -5.40 -10.56
CA GLN A 356 -34.62 -4.98 -9.97
C GLN A 356 -34.55 -3.53 -9.48
N LEU A 357 -33.48 -3.14 -8.80
CA LEU A 357 -33.24 -1.78 -8.33
C LEU A 357 -33.22 -0.78 -9.50
N ARG A 358 -32.46 -1.07 -10.56
CA ARG A 358 -32.44 -0.24 -11.79
C ARG A 358 -33.80 -0.13 -12.47
N ARG A 359 -34.61 -1.20 -12.43
CA ARG A 359 -36.00 -1.18 -12.95
C ARG A 359 -36.94 -0.37 -12.06
N GLU A 360 -36.71 -0.33 -10.76
CA GLU A 360 -37.48 0.49 -9.83
C GLU A 360 -37.10 1.96 -9.93
N GLU A 361 -35.81 2.29 -9.95
CA GLU A 361 -35.30 3.65 -10.15
C GLU A 361 -35.80 4.25 -11.47
N LYS A 362 -35.71 3.50 -12.57
CA LYS A 362 -36.24 3.95 -13.85
C LYS A 362 -37.76 4.22 -13.78
N ARG A 363 -38.53 3.35 -13.12
CA ARG A 363 -39.97 3.58 -12.93
C ARG A 363 -40.25 4.81 -12.05
N ARG A 364 -39.45 5.04 -11.02
CA ARG A 364 -39.58 6.20 -10.13
C ARG A 364 -39.25 7.49 -10.88
N ALA A 365 -38.15 7.51 -11.63
CA ALA A 365 -37.75 8.65 -12.46
C ALA A 365 -38.75 8.93 -13.58
N ASP A 366 -39.25 7.91 -14.28
CA ASP A 366 -40.30 8.08 -15.30
C ASP A 366 -41.59 8.66 -14.67
N LYS A 367 -41.95 8.24 -13.45
CA LYS A 367 -43.11 8.79 -12.71
C LYS A 367 -42.89 10.24 -12.28
N GLU A 368 -41.71 10.58 -11.80
CA GLU A 368 -41.35 11.95 -11.42
C GLU A 368 -41.35 12.89 -12.63
N ARG A 369 -40.82 12.44 -13.78
CA ARG A 369 -40.90 13.19 -15.04
C ARG A 369 -42.34 13.42 -15.51
N MET A 370 -43.24 12.45 -15.32
CA MET A 370 -44.67 12.64 -15.62
C MET A 370 -45.36 13.62 -14.68
N MET A 371 -44.96 13.68 -13.40
CA MET A 371 -45.51 14.63 -12.42
C MET A 371 -44.94 16.05 -12.56
N ALA A 372 -43.78 16.20 -13.20
CA ALA A 372 -43.10 17.49 -13.42
C ALA A 372 -43.43 18.15 -14.77
N GLU A 373 -44.31 17.56 -15.60
CA GLU A 373 -44.75 18.15 -16.87
C GLU A 373 -45.92 19.12 -16.61
N ASP A 374 -45.73 20.41 -16.90
CA ASP A 374 -46.69 21.48 -16.58
C ASP A 374 -47.90 21.58 -17.54
N ASP A 375 -47.90 20.87 -18.68
CA ASP A 375 -48.97 20.92 -19.70
C ASP A 375 -50.03 19.80 -19.50
N PRO A 376 -51.28 20.14 -19.12
CA PRO A 376 -52.30 19.17 -18.72
C PRO A 376 -52.76 18.21 -19.83
N ASP A 377 -52.68 18.62 -21.10
CA ASP A 377 -53.04 17.75 -22.24
C ASP A 377 -51.92 16.75 -22.58
N ARG A 378 -50.65 17.14 -22.36
CA ARG A 378 -49.50 16.24 -22.52
C ARG A 378 -49.45 15.21 -21.40
N GLN A 379 -49.73 15.61 -20.17
CA GLN A 379 -49.77 14.73 -19.01
C GLN A 379 -50.79 13.58 -19.19
N ARG A 380 -52.03 13.90 -19.60
CA ARG A 380 -53.07 12.88 -19.86
C ARG A 380 -52.66 11.87 -20.93
N ARG A 381 -52.02 12.32 -22.02
CA ARG A 381 -51.53 11.44 -23.09
C ARG A 381 -50.39 10.53 -22.62
N LEU A 382 -49.50 11.03 -21.77
CA LEU A 382 -48.39 10.25 -21.17
C LEU A 382 -48.93 9.19 -20.20
N GLU A 383 -49.85 9.55 -19.32
CA GLU A 383 -50.49 8.64 -18.36
C GLU A 383 -51.27 7.52 -19.04
N GLU A 384 -52.10 7.84 -20.05
CA GLU A 384 -52.83 6.82 -20.83
C GLU A 384 -51.88 5.85 -21.55
N ARG A 385 -50.76 6.36 -22.09
CA ARG A 385 -49.74 5.54 -22.78
C ARG A 385 -49.03 4.60 -21.81
N VAL A 386 -48.72 5.06 -20.61
CA VAL A 386 -48.11 4.23 -19.54
C VAL A 386 -49.11 3.19 -19.04
N ASN A 387 -50.35 3.57 -18.74
CA ASN A 387 -51.39 2.67 -18.26
C ASN A 387 -51.72 1.56 -19.29
N LYS A 388 -51.75 1.91 -20.58
CA LYS A 388 -51.89 0.93 -21.68
C LYS A 388 -50.68 -0.01 -21.80
N ALA A 389 -49.46 0.47 -21.52
CA ALA A 389 -48.26 -0.36 -21.52
C ALA A 389 -48.20 -1.30 -20.31
N GLU A 390 -48.61 -0.86 -19.13
CA GLU A 390 -48.71 -1.69 -17.92
C GLU A 390 -49.81 -2.74 -18.02
N ALA A 391 -50.98 -2.38 -18.56
CA ALA A 391 -52.07 -3.33 -18.83
C ALA A 391 -51.63 -4.44 -19.81
N LYS A 392 -50.81 -4.10 -20.81
CA LYS A 392 -50.20 -5.09 -21.73
C LYS A 392 -49.16 -5.98 -21.02
N ARG A 393 -48.40 -5.45 -20.07
CA ARG A 393 -47.43 -6.22 -19.26
C ARG A 393 -48.11 -7.15 -18.25
N ARG A 394 -49.24 -6.76 -17.67
CA ARG A 394 -50.03 -7.60 -16.74
C ARG A 394 -50.72 -8.78 -17.42
N ASN A 395 -51.05 -8.67 -18.72
CA ASN A 395 -51.76 -9.71 -19.47
C ASN A 395 -50.94 -10.31 -20.64
N PRO A 396 -49.79 -10.96 -20.40
CA PRO A 396 -48.99 -11.58 -21.47
C PRO A 396 -49.66 -12.83 -22.07
N PHE A 397 -50.52 -13.50 -21.30
CA PHE A 397 -51.18 -14.76 -21.69
C PHE A 397 -52.29 -14.56 -22.75
N LYS A 398 -52.95 -13.40 -22.80
CA LYS A 398 -53.98 -13.13 -23.83
C LYS A 398 -53.39 -12.89 -25.23
N ILE A 399 -52.13 -12.45 -25.33
CA ILE A 399 -51.51 -12.09 -26.62
C ILE A 399 -50.94 -13.33 -27.33
N LYS A 400 -50.38 -14.31 -26.59
CA LYS A 400 -49.84 -15.55 -27.19
C LYS A 400 -50.93 -16.47 -27.73
N GLN A 401 -52.12 -16.51 -27.12
CA GLN A 401 -53.24 -17.31 -27.63
C GLN A 401 -53.87 -16.75 -28.92
N ILE A 402 -53.73 -15.44 -29.18
CA ILE A 402 -54.24 -14.83 -30.43
C ILE A 402 -53.30 -15.13 -31.61
N LYS A 403 -51.98 -15.24 -31.39
CA LYS A 403 -51.01 -15.56 -32.46
C LYS A 403 -50.95 -17.03 -32.86
N ALA A 404 -51.38 -17.96 -32.01
CA ALA A 404 -51.42 -19.38 -32.33
C ALA A 404 -52.73 -19.84 -33.01
N ARG A 405 -53.64 -18.89 -33.27
CA ARG A 405 -55.00 -19.16 -33.75
C ARG A 405 -55.43 -18.23 -34.89
N GLY A 406 -54.45 -17.66 -35.59
CA GLY A 406 -54.63 -16.86 -36.80
C GLY A 406 -53.87 -17.49 -37.95
#